data_AF-A0A9D9H089-F1
#
_entry.id   AF-A0A9D9H089-F1
#
_cell.length_a   1.000
_cell.length_b   1.000
_cell.length_c   1.000
_cell.angle_alpha   90.00
_cell.angle_beta   90.00
_cell.angle_gamma   90.00
#
_symmetry.space_group_name_H-M   'P 1'
#
loop_
_entity.id
_entity.type
_entity.pdbx_description
1 polymer ?
#
loop_
_entity_poly.entity_id
_entity_poly.type
_entity_poly.pdbx_seq_one_letter_code
_entity_poly.pdbx_strand_id
1 'polypeptide(L)'
;MTPTVCFFVFSQEEFAEKIDISQQTLSRIECGKNFLTAETLEKILSVLGVKINELFVYEEEYSSDNVLEDIEKYLQFLKSNPKKLACVHKMIKEIAFL
;
A
#
# COMPACT_ATOMS: atom_id res chain seq x y z
N MET A 1 15.48 4.70 -2.89
CA MET A 1 15.19 3.26 -2.92
C MET A 1 13.69 3.15 -3.11
N THR A 2 13.24 2.93 -4.35
CA THR A 2 11.81 2.84 -4.68
C THR A 2 11.25 1.55 -4.10
N PRO A 3 9.98 1.51 -3.67
CA PRO A 3 9.39 0.33 -3.06
C PRO A 3 9.21 -0.73 -4.15
N THR A 4 10.12 -1.69 -4.19
CA THR A 4 9.93 -2.93 -4.92
C THR A 4 8.80 -3.67 -4.23
N VAL A 5 7.80 -4.13 -4.98
CA VAL A 5 6.83 -5.11 -4.48
C VAL A 5 7.60 -6.43 -4.32
N CYS A 6 8.34 -6.56 -3.22
CA CYS A 6 9.12 -7.76 -2.95
C CYS A 6 8.19 -8.84 -2.42
N PHE A 7 7.92 -9.84 -3.25
CA PHE A 7 7.28 -11.09 -2.82
C PHE A 7 8.31 -11.92 -2.02
N PHE A 8 8.50 -11.59 -0.73
CA PHE A 8 9.60 -12.06 0.14
C PHE A 8 9.62 -13.57 0.50
N VAL A 9 9.01 -14.47 -0.27
CA VAL A 9 8.97 -15.93 0.04
C VAL A 9 9.86 -16.76 -0.90
N PHE A 10 10.21 -16.26 -2.09
CA PHE A 10 10.98 -16.99 -3.11
C PHE A 10 12.06 -16.09 -3.72
N SER A 11 13.11 -16.69 -4.29
CA SER A 11 13.96 -15.95 -5.23
C SER A 11 13.17 -15.59 -6.50
N GLN A 12 13.62 -14.56 -7.22
CA GLN A 12 12.95 -14.13 -8.46
C GLN A 12 12.96 -15.24 -9.53
N GLU A 13 13.99 -16.09 -9.54
CA GLU A 13 14.08 -17.24 -10.45
C GLU A 13 13.05 -18.32 -10.08
N GLU A 14 13.01 -18.73 -8.81
CA GLU A 14 12.03 -19.71 -8.31
C GLU A 14 10.59 -19.23 -8.46
N PHE A 15 10.33 -17.93 -8.24
CA PHE A 15 8.99 -17.38 -8.39
C PHE A 15 8.56 -17.31 -9.85
N ALA A 16 9.47 -16.88 -10.74
CA ALA A 16 9.21 -16.84 -12.19
C ALA A 16 8.91 -18.23 -12.75
N GLU A 17 9.63 -19.27 -12.29
CA GLU A 17 9.34 -20.67 -12.63
C GLU A 17 7.95 -21.10 -12.14
N LYS A 18 7.59 -20.78 -10.89
CA LYS A 18 6.29 -21.14 -10.31
C LYS A 18 5.09 -20.51 -11.03
N ILE A 19 5.23 -19.28 -11.53
CA ILE A 19 4.16 -18.57 -12.25
C ILE A 19 4.31 -18.66 -13.78
N ASP A 20 5.24 -19.49 -14.26
CA ASP A 20 5.48 -19.79 -15.68
C ASP A 20 5.71 -18.54 -16.54
N ILE A 21 6.63 -17.67 -16.10
CA ILE A 21 7.11 -16.52 -16.87
C ILE A 21 8.64 -16.43 -16.83
N SER A 22 9.24 -15.63 -17.71
CA SER A 22 10.68 -15.37 -17.61
C SER A 22 11.01 -14.53 -16.37
N GLN A 23 12.16 -14.80 -15.74
CA GLN A 23 12.69 -13.98 -14.65
C GLN A 23 12.81 -12.50 -15.04
N GLN A 24 13.15 -12.21 -16.31
CA GLN A 24 13.21 -10.84 -16.82
C GLN A 24 11.82 -10.17 -16.85
N THR A 25 10.78 -10.91 -17.25
CA THR A 25 9.39 -10.42 -17.23
C THR A 25 8.98 -10.11 -15.79
N LEU A 26 9.24 -11.03 -14.86
CA LEU A 26 8.96 -10.83 -13.44
C LEU A 26 9.68 -9.59 -12.90
N SER A 27 10.97 -9.43 -13.19
CA SER A 27 11.76 -8.27 -12.78
C SER A 27 11.17 -6.95 -13.28
N ARG A 28 10.70 -6.92 -14.53
CA ARG A 28 10.05 -5.72 -15.08
C ARG A 28 8.71 -5.44 -14.41
N ILE A 29 7.95 -6.46 -14.05
CA ILE A 29 6.70 -6.32 -13.29
C ILE A 29 6.99 -5.73 -11.90
N GLU A 30 7.92 -6.31 -11.13
CA GLU A 30 8.27 -5.87 -9.78
C GLU A 30 8.85 -4.44 -9.74
N CYS A 31 9.51 -4.03 -10.82
CA CYS A 31 10.03 -2.67 -10.99
C CYS A 31 9.01 -1.69 -11.61
N GLY A 32 7.76 -2.10 -11.82
CA GLY A 32 6.71 -1.26 -12.42
C GLY A 32 6.97 -0.87 -13.89
N LYS A 33 7.82 -1.60 -14.60
CA LYS A 33 8.15 -1.38 -16.01
C LYS A 33 7.21 -2.13 -16.96
N ASN A 34 6.56 -3.19 -16.49
CA ASN A 34 5.55 -3.96 -17.21
C ASN A 34 4.28 -4.08 -16.36
N PHE A 35 3.12 -4.05 -17.00
CA PHE A 35 1.85 -4.38 -16.36
C PHE A 35 1.63 -5.89 -16.29
N LEU A 36 0.84 -6.30 -15.28
CA LEU A 36 0.35 -7.67 -15.15
C LEU A 36 -0.78 -7.94 -16.14
N THR A 37 -0.80 -9.11 -16.76
CA THR A 37 -2.02 -9.64 -17.37
C THR A 37 -2.90 -10.26 -16.28
N ALA A 38 -4.20 -10.42 -16.56
CA ALA A 38 -5.11 -11.11 -15.64
C ALA A 38 -4.65 -12.55 -15.35
N GLU A 39 -4.16 -13.25 -16.37
CA GLU A 39 -3.62 -14.61 -16.23
C GLU A 39 -2.40 -14.65 -15.28
N THR A 40 -1.42 -13.76 -15.47
CA THR A 40 -0.24 -13.71 -14.59
C THR A 40 -0.63 -13.33 -13.16
N LEU A 41 -1.60 -12.43 -13.00
CA LEU A 41 -2.12 -12.06 -11.69
C LEU A 41 -2.77 -13.25 -10.97
N GLU A 42 -3.59 -14.04 -11.65
CA GLU A 42 -4.19 -15.27 -11.08
C GLU A 42 -3.12 -16.28 -10.64
N LYS A 43 -2.06 -16.48 -11.44
CA LYS A 43 -0.93 -17.35 -11.09
C LYS A 43 -0.20 -16.85 -9.84
N ILE A 44 0.07 -15.55 -9.75
CA ILE A 44 0.70 -14.91 -8.58
C ILE A 44 -0.13 -15.15 -7.31
N LEU A 45 -1.44 -14.87 -7.36
CA LEU A 45 -2.34 -15.08 -6.23
C LEU A 45 -2.38 -16.54 -5.80
N SER A 46 -2.45 -17.47 -6.76
CA SER A 46 -2.47 -18.91 -6.48
C SER A 46 -1.18 -19.40 -5.84
N VAL A 47 -0.01 -18.95 -6.29
CA VAL A 47 1.30 -19.39 -5.76
C VAL A 47 1.56 -18.81 -4.38
N LEU A 48 1.13 -17.57 -4.14
CA LEU A 48 1.29 -16.89 -2.85
C LEU A 48 0.20 -17.26 -1.83
N GLY A 49 -0.91 -17.85 -2.29
CA GLY A 49 -2.05 -18.20 -1.44
C GLY A 49 -2.79 -16.99 -0.87
N VAL A 50 -2.69 -15.84 -1.55
CA VAL A 50 -3.31 -14.57 -1.13
C VAL A 50 -4.51 -14.23 -2.00
N LYS A 51 -5.44 -13.48 -1.46
CA LYS A 51 -6.58 -12.95 -2.21
C LYS A 51 -6.19 -11.69 -2.96
N ILE A 52 -6.95 -11.38 -4.02
CA ILE A 52 -6.75 -10.19 -4.84
C ILE A 52 -6.74 -8.89 -4.01
N ASN A 53 -7.65 -8.77 -3.04
CA ASN A 53 -7.72 -7.61 -2.18
C ASN A 53 -6.45 -7.47 -1.32
N GLU A 54 -5.91 -8.57 -0.78
CA GLU A 54 -4.66 -8.56 0.01
C GLU A 54 -3.45 -8.07 -0.81
N LEU A 55 -3.45 -8.23 -2.14
CA LEU A 55 -2.37 -7.74 -3.01
C LEU A 55 -2.43 -6.23 -3.28
N PHE A 56 -3.63 -5.65 -3.29
CA PHE A 56 -3.87 -4.23 -3.65
C PHE A 56 -4.29 -3.35 -2.47
N VAL A 57 -4.58 -3.96 -1.33
CA VAL A 57 -4.86 -3.26 -0.08
C VAL A 57 -3.52 -2.89 0.55
N TYR A 58 -3.03 -1.70 0.20
CA TYR A 58 -2.29 -0.90 1.17
C TYR A 58 -3.32 -0.42 2.20
N GLU A 59 -3.73 -1.29 3.12
CA GLU A 59 -4.19 -0.79 4.40
C GLU A 59 -2.94 -0.14 4.99
N GLU A 60 -2.88 1.19 4.98
CA GLU A 60 -2.22 1.85 6.10
C GLU A 60 -2.91 1.24 7.32
N GLU A 61 -2.27 0.25 7.96
CA GLU A 61 -2.73 -0.30 9.22
C GLU A 61 -2.72 0.86 10.20
N TYR A 62 -3.84 1.57 10.22
CA TYR A 62 -4.19 2.60 11.16
C TYR A 62 -4.44 1.89 12.49
N SER A 63 -3.38 1.36 13.10
CA SER A 63 -3.43 1.08 14.52
C SER A 63 -3.84 2.38 15.20
N SER A 64 -4.74 2.30 16.17
CA SER A 64 -5.28 3.48 16.86
C SER A 64 -4.18 4.38 17.40
N ASP A 65 -3.04 3.79 17.77
CA ASP A 65 -1.87 4.49 18.30
C ASP A 65 -1.13 5.28 17.21
N ASN A 66 -0.89 4.69 16.04
CA ASN A 66 -0.22 5.37 14.91
C ASN A 66 -1.05 6.53 14.36
N VAL A 67 -2.38 6.37 14.32
CA VAL A 67 -3.30 7.43 13.85
C VAL A 67 -3.26 8.64 14.77
N LEU A 68 -3.25 8.41 16.09
CA LEU A 68 -3.27 9.50 17.06
C LEU A 68 -1.96 10.32 16.98
N GLU A 69 -0.82 9.63 16.90
CA GLU A 69 0.49 10.27 16.72
C GLU A 69 0.56 11.10 15.43
N ASP A 70 0.05 10.57 14.32
CA ASP A 70 0.01 11.28 13.04
C ASP A 70 -0.91 12.50 13.08
N ILE A 71 -2.08 12.38 13.71
CA ILE A 71 -2.99 13.52 13.91
C ILE A 71 -2.30 14.61 14.73
N GLU A 72 -1.66 14.26 15.85
CA GLU A 72 -0.93 15.22 16.69
C GLU A 72 0.17 15.94 15.89
N LYS A 73 0.93 15.18 15.10
CA LYS A 73 1.95 15.72 14.21
C LYS A 73 1.38 16.66 13.16
N TYR A 74 0.27 16.31 12.51
CA TYR A 74 -0.41 17.19 11.55
C TYR A 74 -0.92 18.46 12.23
N LEU A 75 -1.47 18.37 13.44
CA LEU A 75 -1.89 19.53 14.20
C LEU A 75 -0.73 20.48 14.49
N GLN A 76 0.48 19.99 14.77
CA GLN A 76 1.67 20.85 14.92
C GLN A 76 1.96 21.66 13.65
N PHE A 77 1.88 21.05 12.46
CA PHE A 77 2.09 21.76 11.20
C PHE A 77 0.99 22.77 10.89
N LEU A 78 -0.23 22.51 11.35
CA LEU A 78 -1.38 23.38 11.12
C LEU A 78 -1.43 24.59 12.07
N LYS A 79 -0.71 24.56 13.20
CA LYS A 79 -0.65 25.69 14.16
C LYS A 79 -0.26 27.01 13.49
N SER A 80 0.61 26.97 12.49
CA SER A 80 1.06 28.16 11.77
C SER A 80 0.04 28.68 10.74
N ASN A 81 -1.08 27.99 10.52
CA ASN A 81 -2.12 28.39 9.58
C ASN A 81 -3.52 28.40 10.24
N PRO A 82 -3.99 29.55 10.75
CA PRO A 82 -5.23 29.63 11.52
C PRO A 82 -6.48 29.27 10.69
N LYS A 83 -6.47 29.49 9.38
CA LYS A 83 -7.60 29.12 8.50
C LYS A 83 -7.74 27.61 8.35
N LYS A 84 -6.63 26.90 8.15
CA LYS A 84 -6.64 25.43 8.05
C LYS A 84 -7.00 24.80 9.39
N LEU A 85 -6.48 25.35 10.50
CA LEU A 85 -6.81 24.87 11.84
C LEU A 85 -8.31 25.02 12.15
N ALA A 86 -8.91 26.16 11.78
CA ALA A 86 -10.35 26.38 11.93
C ALA A 86 -11.20 25.39 11.10
N CYS A 87 -10.73 25.04 9.89
CA CYS A 87 -11.38 24.05 9.04
C CYS A 87 -11.38 22.67 9.69
N VAL A 88 -10.21 22.20 10.15
CA VAL A 88 -10.07 20.90 10.82
C VAL A 88 -10.91 20.85 12.10
N HIS A 89 -10.91 21.92 12.91
CA HIS A 89 -11.76 22.00 14.09
C HIS A 89 -13.25 21.85 13.75
N LYS A 90 -13.72 22.46 12.66
CA LYS A 90 -15.11 22.31 12.20
C LYS A 90 -15.42 20.87 11.80
N MET A 91 -14.54 20.21 11.03
CA MET A 91 -14.71 18.83 10.59
C MET A 91 -14.74 17.86 11.78
N ILE A 92 -13.81 18.00 12.74
CA ILE A 92 -13.79 17.18 13.96
C ILE A 92 -15.07 17.39 14.76
N LYS A 93 -15.53 18.64 14.91
CA LYS A 93 -16.78 18.95 15.61
C LYS A 93 -17.99 18.31 14.93
N GLU A 94 -18.07 18.33 13.61
CA GLU A 94 -19.17 17.69 12.89
C GLU A 94 -19.15 16.16 13.06
N ILE A 95 -17.98 15.54 13.07
CA ILE A 95 -17.84 14.08 13.22
C ILE A 95 -18.07 13.62 14.67
N ALA A 96 -17.56 14.35 15.67
CA ALA A 96 -17.62 13.96 17.08
C ALA A 96 -19.01 14.12 17.72
N PHE A 97 -19.88 14.94 17.12
CA PHE A 97 -21.23 15.23 17.62
C PHE A 97 -22.33 14.79 16.63
N LEU A 98 -21.99 13.88 15.71
CA LEU A 98 -22.95 13.15 14.87
C LEU A 98 -23.65 12.03 15.65
#